data_AF-A0A547Q9B0-F1
#
_entry.id   AF-A0A547Q9B0-F1
#
_cell.length_a   1.000
_cell.length_b   1.000
_cell.length_c   1.000
_cell.angle_alpha   90.00
_cell.angle_beta   90.00
_cell.angle_gamma   90.00
#
_symmetry.space_group_name_H-M   'P 1'
#
loop_
_entity.id
_entity.type
_entity.pdbx_description
1 polymer ?
#
loop_
_entity_poly.entity_id
_entity_poly.type
_entity_poly.pdbx_seq_one_letter_code
_entity_poly.pdbx_strand_id
1 'polypeptide(L)'
;MTHTPDTSWCRKGGRRSYVTTKPLPWWIGKENSGWLLTVPEHREFESSVPRSLQWVWSPDDPYYLKSAAIHDTLLEEGFREAFADSQWFEAALSEHAPTFRTWVAYSAMRARRFLLWVLGMGRP
;
A
#
# COMPACT_ATOMS: atom_id res chain seq x y z
N MET A 1 -15.38 18.08 -5.19
CA MET A 1 -14.50 17.81 -6.34
C MET A 1 -13.83 16.47 -6.09
N THR A 2 -14.24 15.42 -6.80
CA THR A 2 -13.62 14.08 -6.69
C THR A 2 -12.23 14.16 -7.32
N HIS A 3 -11.19 14.21 -6.49
CA HIS A 3 -9.80 14.16 -6.92
C HIS A 3 -9.48 12.73 -7.34
N THR A 4 -9.39 12.47 -8.64
CA THR A 4 -9.00 11.15 -9.16
C THR A 4 -7.47 11.03 -9.09
N PRO A 5 -6.92 10.00 -8.43
CA PRO A 5 -5.48 9.79 -8.34
C PRO A 5 -4.85 9.64 -9.72
N ASP A 6 -3.66 10.21 -9.93
CA ASP A 6 -2.89 9.93 -11.14
C ASP A 6 -2.36 8.49 -11.07
N THR A 7 -2.79 7.67 -12.02
CA THR A 7 -2.39 6.27 -12.17
C THR A 7 -1.51 6.04 -13.40
N SER A 8 -1.08 7.10 -14.09
CA SER A 8 -0.25 7.02 -15.31
C SER A 8 1.13 6.38 -15.11
N TRP A 9 1.55 6.21 -13.86
CA TRP A 9 2.80 5.57 -13.44
C TRP A 9 2.68 4.05 -13.27
N CYS A 10 1.49 3.46 -13.42
CA CYS A 10 1.28 2.02 -13.32
C CYS A 10 0.33 1.50 -14.41
N ARG A 11 0.43 0.20 -14.70
CA ARG A 11 -0.52 -0.51 -15.57
C ARG A 11 -0.89 -1.85 -14.98
N LYS A 12 -2.12 -2.28 -15.22
CA LYS A 12 -2.57 -3.63 -14.87
C LYS A 12 -1.85 -4.65 -15.77
N GLY A 13 -1.21 -5.65 -15.18
CA GLY A 13 -0.39 -6.65 -15.86
C GLY A 13 0.66 -7.30 -14.95
N GLY A 14 1.49 -8.19 -15.50
CA GLY A 14 2.53 -8.90 -14.73
C GLY A 14 2.00 -10.12 -13.96
N ARG A 15 2.86 -10.75 -13.16
CA ARG A 15 2.48 -11.91 -12.33
C ARG A 15 1.75 -11.49 -11.05
N ARG A 16 1.94 -10.24 -10.61
CA ARG A 16 1.34 -9.67 -9.39
C ARG A 16 0.20 -8.67 -9.64
N SER A 17 -0.48 -8.74 -10.79
CA SER A 17 -1.62 -7.89 -11.17
C SER A 17 -1.28 -6.45 -11.61
N TYR A 18 -0.26 -5.80 -11.06
CA TYR A 18 0.17 -4.46 -11.50
C TYR A 18 1.68 -4.38 -11.73
N VAL A 19 2.07 -3.49 -12.66
CA VAL A 19 3.47 -3.17 -12.96
C VAL A 19 3.65 -1.64 -13.02
N THR A 20 4.70 -1.12 -12.39
CA THR A 20 5.08 0.30 -12.53
C THR A 20 5.64 0.57 -13.94
N THR A 21 5.21 1.65 -14.55
CA THR A 21 5.68 2.13 -15.86
C THR A 21 6.63 3.32 -15.72
N LYS A 22 6.67 3.95 -14.54
CA LYS A 22 7.54 5.08 -14.21
C LYS A 22 8.05 4.92 -12.78
N PRO A 23 9.24 5.47 -12.45
CA PRO A 23 9.68 5.52 -11.07
C PRO A 23 8.72 6.36 -10.24
N LEU A 24 8.34 5.85 -9.07
CA LEU A 24 7.43 6.52 -8.15
C LEU A 24 8.23 6.99 -6.91
N PRO A 25 8.47 8.31 -6.78
CA PRO A 25 9.09 8.88 -5.59
C PRO A 25 8.10 8.95 -4.43
N TRP A 26 8.52 8.51 -3.24
CA TRP A 26 7.77 8.60 -2.00
C TRP A 26 8.65 9.07 -0.84
N TRP A 27 8.32 10.23 -0.27
CA TRP A 27 8.99 10.70 0.93
C TRP A 27 8.44 10.00 2.16
N ILE A 28 9.30 9.30 2.89
CA ILE A 28 8.89 8.56 4.08
C ILE A 28 8.59 9.53 5.22
N GLY A 29 7.42 9.38 5.85
CA GLY A 29 6.98 10.11 7.05
C GLY A 29 6.56 11.56 6.83
N LYS A 30 7.29 12.33 6.01
CA LYS A 30 6.88 13.67 5.56
C LYS A 30 7.61 14.07 4.28
N GLU A 31 7.02 15.01 3.56
CA GLU A 31 7.69 15.66 2.43
C GLU A 31 9.02 16.30 2.88
N ASN A 32 10.08 16.09 2.11
CA ASN A 32 11.44 16.52 2.45
C ASN A 32 11.95 16.00 3.82
N SER A 33 11.56 14.79 4.22
CA SER A 33 12.08 14.14 5.44
C SER A 33 13.58 13.82 5.38
N GLY A 34 14.21 13.92 4.21
CA GLY A 34 15.57 13.46 3.95
C GLY A 34 15.65 11.99 3.55
N TRP A 35 14.50 11.29 3.53
CA TRP A 35 14.42 9.90 3.07
C TRP A 35 13.39 9.75 1.95
N LEU A 36 13.90 9.63 0.72
CA LEU A 36 13.12 9.38 -0.47
C LEU A 36 13.19 7.89 -0.83
N LEU A 37 12.09 7.17 -0.67
CA LEU A 37 11.89 5.85 -1.26
C LEU A 37 11.57 6.04 -2.75
N THR A 38 12.26 5.33 -3.63
CA THR A 38 11.94 5.34 -5.06
C THR A 38 11.55 3.95 -5.48
N VAL A 39 10.26 3.74 -5.76
CA VAL A 39 9.81 2.48 -6.37
C VAL A 39 10.32 2.46 -7.82
N PRO A 40 11.10 1.46 -8.23
CA PRO A 40 11.69 1.43 -9.55
C PRO A 40 10.62 1.24 -10.64
N GLU A 41 10.96 1.64 -11.86
CA GLU A 41 10.22 1.28 -13.07
C GLU A 41 10.22 -0.24 -13.28
N HIS A 42 9.16 -0.77 -13.90
CA HIS A 42 8.95 -2.19 -14.18
C HIS A 42 8.87 -3.08 -12.93
N ARG A 43 8.57 -2.50 -11.77
CA ARG A 43 8.33 -3.23 -10.54
C ARG A 43 6.92 -3.80 -10.55
N GLU A 44 6.82 -5.11 -10.36
CA GLU A 44 5.51 -5.75 -10.13
C GLU A 44 5.11 -5.60 -8.67
N PHE A 45 3.87 -5.18 -8.42
CA PHE A 45 3.30 -5.06 -7.08
C PHE A 45 1.87 -5.59 -7.05
N GLU A 46 1.47 -6.12 -5.91
CA GLU A 46 0.16 -6.72 -5.69
C GLU A 46 -0.75 -5.76 -4.90
N SER A 47 -1.77 -5.23 -5.56
CA SER A 47 -2.88 -4.57 -4.87
C SER A 47 -3.85 -5.63 -4.32
N SER A 48 -3.37 -6.46 -3.41
CA SER A 48 -4.15 -7.57 -2.84
C SER A 48 -4.86 -7.17 -1.56
N VAL A 49 -6.14 -6.81 -1.71
CA VAL A 49 -7.08 -6.79 -0.58
C VAL A 49 -7.43 -8.24 -0.20
N PRO A 50 -7.39 -8.64 1.08
CA PRO A 50 -7.82 -9.98 1.50
C PRO A 50 -9.22 -10.31 0.97
N ARG A 51 -9.46 -11.54 0.48
CA ARG A 51 -10.75 -11.94 -0.14
C ARG A 51 -11.99 -11.61 0.70
N SER A 52 -11.89 -11.72 2.02
CA SER A 52 -12.98 -11.36 2.95
C SER A 52 -13.33 -9.87 2.95
N LEU A 53 -12.39 -9.03 2.54
CA LEU A 53 -12.48 -7.57 2.50
C LEU A 53 -12.70 -7.03 1.08
N GLN A 54 -12.54 -7.87 0.04
CA GLN A 54 -12.79 -7.50 -1.36
C GLN A 54 -14.24 -7.09 -1.65
N TRP A 55 -15.18 -7.47 -0.79
CA TRP A 55 -16.58 -7.05 -0.91
C TRP A 55 -16.78 -5.56 -0.57
N VAL A 56 -15.87 -4.96 0.19
CA VAL A 56 -15.92 -3.56 0.63
C VAL A 56 -14.87 -2.69 -0.09
N TRP A 57 -13.71 -3.26 -0.42
CA TRP A 57 -12.64 -2.56 -1.14
C TRP A 57 -12.30 -3.29 -2.44
N SER A 58 -12.43 -2.58 -3.57
CA SER A 58 -11.97 -3.09 -4.85
C SER A 58 -10.43 -3.13 -4.87
N PRO A 59 -9.81 -4.24 -5.28
CA PRO A 59 -8.35 -4.30 -5.44
C PRO A 59 -7.83 -3.35 -6.52
N ASP A 60 -8.70 -2.93 -7.45
CA ASP A 60 -8.37 -2.02 -8.55
C ASP A 60 -8.68 -0.54 -8.21
N ASP A 61 -8.92 -0.21 -6.93
CA ASP A 61 -9.23 1.16 -6.52
C ASP A 61 -7.99 2.06 -6.67
N PRO A 62 -8.04 3.09 -7.56
CA PRO A 62 -6.88 3.93 -7.87
C PRO A 62 -6.31 4.65 -6.65
N TYR A 63 -7.12 4.87 -5.61
CA TYR A 63 -6.69 5.53 -4.36
C TYR A 63 -5.68 4.70 -3.55
N TYR A 64 -5.64 3.38 -3.74
CA TYR A 64 -4.78 2.49 -2.95
C TYR A 64 -3.62 1.90 -3.76
N LEU A 65 -3.57 2.11 -5.08
CA LEU A 65 -2.50 1.56 -5.92
C LEU A 65 -1.12 2.07 -5.51
N LYS A 66 -1.00 3.37 -5.21
CA LYS A 66 0.25 3.99 -4.75
C LYS A 66 0.68 3.40 -3.42
N SER A 67 -0.26 3.27 -2.48
CA SER A 67 -0.02 2.66 -1.18
C SER A 67 0.44 1.21 -1.29
N ALA A 68 -0.17 0.43 -2.18
CA ALA A 68 0.21 -0.96 -2.43
C ALA A 68 1.64 -1.06 -2.98
N ALA A 69 1.99 -0.23 -3.98
CA ALA A 69 3.34 -0.21 -4.55
C ALA A 69 4.42 0.13 -3.51
N ILE A 70 4.17 1.13 -2.66
CA ILE A 70 5.08 1.52 -1.57
C ILE A 70 5.20 0.40 -0.53
N HIS A 71 4.07 -0.19 -0.13
CA HIS A 71 4.02 -1.25 0.88
C HIS A 71 4.81 -2.48 0.45
N ASP A 72 4.56 -2.98 -0.76
CA ASP A 72 5.28 -4.13 -1.32
C ASP A 72 6.78 -3.85 -1.43
N THR A 73 7.16 -2.66 -1.92
CA THR A 73 8.57 -2.27 -2.04
C THR A 73 9.27 -2.28 -0.67
N LEU A 74 8.62 -1.73 0.36
CA LEU A 74 9.16 -1.73 1.71
C LEU A 74 9.30 -3.16 2.29
N LEU A 75 8.30 -4.02 2.09
CA LEU A 75 8.39 -5.41 2.54
C LEU A 75 9.53 -6.16 1.85
N GLU A 76 9.73 -5.95 0.56
CA GLU A 76 10.78 -6.59 -0.23
C GLU A 76 12.18 -6.06 0.09
N GLU A 77 12.30 -4.78 0.45
CA GLU A 77 13.54 -4.20 0.98
C GLU A 77 13.85 -4.69 2.42
N GLY A 78 12.97 -5.49 3.02
CA GLY A 78 13.17 -6.11 4.33
C GLY A 78 12.74 -5.22 5.50
N PHE A 79 11.95 -4.17 5.26
CA PHE A 79 11.38 -3.38 6.33
C PHE A 79 10.37 -4.21 7.12
N ARG A 80 10.24 -3.87 8.41
CA ARG A 80 9.23 -4.48 9.27
C ARG A 80 7.85 -4.19 8.71
N GLU A 81 6.98 -5.19 8.72
CA GLU A 81 5.63 -5.03 8.20
C GLU A 81 4.86 -3.90 8.90
N ALA A 82 5.09 -3.66 10.19
CA ALA A 82 4.46 -2.56 10.92
C ALA A 82 4.84 -1.17 10.38
N PHE A 83 6.07 -1.04 9.87
CA PHE A 83 6.53 0.17 9.21
C PHE A 83 5.90 0.30 7.82
N ALA A 84 5.91 -0.78 7.04
CA ALA A 84 5.25 -0.80 5.72
C ALA A 84 3.76 -0.41 5.83
N ASP A 85 3.03 -0.97 6.79
CA ASP A 85 1.60 -0.65 7.00
C ASP A 85 1.37 0.84 7.34
N SER A 86 2.29 1.47 8.06
CA SER A 86 2.21 2.90 8.37
C SER A 86 2.37 3.75 7.11
N GLN A 87 3.29 3.37 6.23
CA GLN A 87 3.54 4.06 4.98
C GLN A 87 2.41 3.83 3.98
N TRP A 88 1.79 2.65 3.98
CA TRP A 88 0.57 2.38 3.21
C TRP A 88 -0.56 3.36 3.59
N PHE A 89 -0.75 3.57 4.90
CA PHE A 89 -1.79 4.46 5.43
C PHE A 89 -1.52 5.93 5.07
N GLU A 90 -0.28 6.40 5.25
CA GLU A 90 0.13 7.76 4.88
C GLU A 90 -0.02 8.01 3.37
N ALA A 91 0.40 7.06 2.53
CA ALA A 91 0.26 7.15 1.08
C ALA A 91 -1.22 7.21 0.65
N ALA A 92 -2.10 6.45 1.29
CA ALA A 92 -3.52 6.44 0.96
C ALA A 92 -4.18 7.77 1.32
N LEU A 93 -3.83 8.35 2.47
CA LEU A 93 -4.31 9.67 2.87
C LEU A 93 -3.77 10.78 1.96
N SER A 94 -2.52 10.66 1.49
CA SER A 94 -1.92 11.60 0.54
C SER A 94 -2.65 11.61 -0.81
N GLU A 95 -3.19 10.48 -1.27
CA GLU A 95 -3.99 10.39 -2.50
C GLU A 95 -5.46 10.79 -2.30
N HIS A 96 -5.81 11.35 -1.13
CA HIS A 96 -7.19 11.71 -0.76
C HIS A 96 -8.16 10.52 -0.76
N ALA A 97 -7.67 9.31 -0.45
CA ALA A 97 -8.52 8.16 -0.25
C ALA A 97 -9.57 8.45 0.85
N PRO A 98 -10.79 7.88 0.78
CA PRO A 98 -11.83 8.14 1.76
C PRO A 98 -11.36 7.79 3.18
N THR A 99 -11.16 8.80 4.02
CA THR A 99 -10.48 8.68 5.33
C THR A 99 -11.05 7.57 6.20
N PHE A 100 -12.38 7.44 6.25
CA PHE A 100 -13.03 6.37 7.00
C PHE A 100 -12.67 4.97 6.47
N ARG A 101 -12.69 4.77 5.15
CA ARG A 101 -12.32 3.50 4.53
C ARG A 101 -10.86 3.16 4.78
N THR A 102 -9.97 4.14 4.65
CA THR A 102 -8.54 3.99 4.90
C THR A 102 -8.25 3.61 6.36
N TRP A 103 -8.93 4.25 7.32
CA TRP A 103 -8.81 3.91 8.75
C TRP A 103 -9.33 2.51 9.07
N VAL A 104 -10.47 2.11 8.51
CA VAL A 104 -11.01 0.76 8.73
C VAL A 104 -10.06 -0.29 8.14
N ALA A 105 -9.53 -0.07 6.93
CA ALA A 105 -8.55 -0.96 6.31
C ALA A 105 -7.27 -1.07 7.15
N TYR A 106 -6.71 0.05 7.59
CA TYR A 106 -5.52 0.09 8.45
C TYR A 106 -5.75 -0.61 9.79
N SER A 107 -6.89 -0.37 10.42
CA SER A 107 -7.29 -1.03 11.67
C SER A 107 -7.44 -2.53 11.48
N ALA A 108 -8.00 -2.98 10.35
CA ALA A 108 -8.14 -4.39 10.00
C ALA A 108 -6.78 -5.07 9.80
N MET A 109 -5.81 -4.42 9.13
CA MET A 109 -4.44 -4.95 8.99
C MET A 109 -3.78 -5.15 10.35
N ARG A 110 -3.89 -4.16 11.25
CA ARG A 110 -3.35 -4.24 12.62
C ARG A 110 -4.06 -5.30 13.45
N ALA A 111 -5.39 -5.37 13.39
CA ALA A 111 -6.18 -6.36 14.12
C ALA A 111 -5.82 -7.78 13.67
N ARG A 112 -5.71 -8.01 12.36
CA ARG A 112 -5.24 -9.29 11.81
C ARG A 112 -3.86 -9.66 12.35
N ARG A 113 -2.90 -8.73 12.35
CA ARG A 113 -1.57 -9.00 12.90
C ARG A 113 -1.61 -9.31 14.39
N PHE A 114 -2.37 -8.54 15.16
CA PHE A 114 -2.55 -8.79 16.59
C PHE A 114 -3.14 -10.18 16.84
N LEU A 115 -4.16 -10.58 16.08
CA LEU A 115 -4.73 -11.92 16.17
C LEU A 115 -3.72 -13.01 15.82
N LEU A 116 -2.94 -12.85 14.75
CA LEU A 116 -1.88 -13.80 14.40
C LEU A 116 -0.80 -13.92 15.48
N TRP A 117 -0.44 -12.80 16.12
CA TRP A 117 0.48 -12.77 17.26
C TRP A 117 -0.10 -13.48 18.49
N VAL A 118 -1.36 -13.17 18.87
CA VAL A 118 -2.07 -13.82 19.98
C VAL A 118 -2.18 -15.33 19.76
N LEU A 119 -2.42 -15.76 18.52
CA LEU A 119 -2.54 -17.17 18.16
C LEU A 119 -1.19 -17.89 18.01
N GLY A 120 -0.06 -17.22 18.24
CA GLY A 120 1.27 -17.81 18.12
C GLY A 120 1.65 -18.21 16.69
N MET A 121 0.94 -17.72 15.67
CA MET A 121 1.17 -18.01 14.26
C MET A 121 1.99 -16.91 13.55
N GLY A 122 2.44 -15.89 14.28
CA GLY A 122 3.33 -14.85 13.75
C GLY A 122 4.71 -15.45 13.45
N ARG A 123 5.13 -15.36 12.17
CA ARG A 123 6.53 -15.66 11.81
C ARG A 123 7.46 -14.66 12.52
N PRO A 124 8.65 -15.12 12.96
CA PRO A 124 9.65 -14.27 13.62
C PRO A 124 10.13 -13.12 12.72
#